data_AF-A0A835IPE1-F1
#
_entry.id   AF-A0A835IPE1-F1
#
_cell.length_a   1.000
_cell.length_b   1.000
_cell.length_c   1.000
_cell.angle_alpha   90.00
_cell.angle_beta   90.00
_cell.angle_gamma   90.00
#
_symmetry.space_group_name_H-M   'P 1'
#
loop_
_entity.id
_entity.type
_entity.pdbx_description
1 polymer ?
#
loop_
_entity_poly.entity_id
_entity_poly.type
_entity_poly.pdbx_seq_one_letter_code
_entity_poly.pdbx_strand_id
1 'polypeptide(L)'
;MCASKTCYDLTPWVHSGENLLVLHEEIGGDPSKISALTQTDQEICSLVSESDPPAVESWKPNFEVMSAIPEVRLSCEQGKHVSSINFASFGTPTGQCGKLSHGLYYAQNVLQIVQEVRKSLTR
;
A
#
# COMPACT_ATOMS: atom_id res chain seq x y z
N MET A 1 13.05 6.68 -2.59
CA MET A 1 11.99 7.68 -2.84
C MET A 1 12.27 8.32 -4.20
N CYS A 2 11.52 7.94 -5.24
CA CYS A 2 11.59 8.60 -6.55
C CYS A 2 10.83 9.93 -6.47
N ALA A 3 11.53 11.02 -6.20
CA ALA A 3 10.92 12.35 -6.23
C ALA A 3 11.37 13.07 -7.51
N SER A 4 10.44 13.22 -8.46
CA SER A 4 10.51 14.03 -9.71
C SER A 4 11.06 13.42 -11.01
N LYS A 5 11.29 12.10 -11.12
CA LYS A 5 11.68 11.45 -12.39
C LYS A 5 10.80 10.24 -12.73
N THR A 6 10.75 9.90 -14.02
CA THR A 6 10.17 8.64 -14.51
C THR A 6 10.87 7.46 -13.83
N CYS A 7 10.11 6.61 -13.14
CA CYS A 7 10.64 5.43 -12.47
C CYS A 7 10.00 4.17 -13.05
N TYR A 8 10.84 3.16 -13.27
CA TYR A 8 10.45 1.88 -13.83
C TYR A 8 10.61 0.82 -12.75
N ASP A 9 9.56 0.04 -12.50
CA ASP A 9 9.68 -1.15 -11.66
C ASP A 9 10.26 -2.28 -12.50
N LEU A 10 11.47 -2.73 -12.16
CA LEU A 10 12.17 -3.79 -12.86
C LEU A 10 11.97 -5.17 -12.20
N THR A 11 11.36 -5.22 -11.02
CA THR A 11 11.21 -6.43 -10.20
C THR A 11 10.63 -7.62 -10.98
N PRO A 12 9.66 -7.46 -11.90
CA PRO A 12 9.11 -8.58 -12.68
C PRO A 12 10.11 -9.27 -13.64
N TRP A 13 11.22 -8.61 -13.99
CA TRP A 13 12.18 -9.10 -14.99
C TRP A 13 13.58 -9.38 -14.42
N VAL A 14 13.78 -9.18 -13.12
CA VAL A 14 15.05 -9.47 -12.45
C VAL A 14 15.08 -10.94 -12.03
N HIS A 15 16.11 -11.66 -12.45
CA HIS A 15 16.36 -13.04 -12.06
C HIS A 15 17.48 -13.16 -11.01
N SER A 16 17.58 -14.32 -10.36
CA SER A 16 18.72 -14.61 -9.49
C SER A 16 20.01 -14.69 -10.32
N GLY A 17 21.05 -13.94 -9.90
CA GLY A 17 22.35 -13.90 -10.58
C GLY A 17 22.61 -12.58 -11.31
N GLU A 18 23.41 -12.64 -12.37
CA GLU A 18 23.77 -11.47 -13.17
C GLU A 18 22.65 -11.10 -14.15
N ASN A 19 22.23 -9.84 -14.12
CA ASN A 19 21.23 -9.29 -15.04
C ASN A 19 21.87 -8.14 -15.83
N LEU A 20 21.59 -8.05 -17.13
CA LEU A 20 21.99 -6.92 -17.98
C LEU A 20 20.77 -6.04 -18.27
N LEU A 21 20.80 -4.80 -17.81
CA LEU A 21 19.80 -3.78 -18.15
C LEU A 21 20.35 -2.86 -19.25
N VAL A 22 19.63 -2.77 -20.37
CA VAL A 22 19.96 -1.85 -21.48
C VAL A 22 18.91 -0.77 -21.54
N LEU A 23 19.34 0.49 -21.41
CA LEU A 23 18.46 1.66 -21.46
C LEU A 23 18.74 2.45 -22.73
N HIS A 24 17.69 2.78 -23.47
CA HIS A 24 17.75 3.64 -24.64
C HIS A 24 17.10 4.97 -24.28
N GLU A 25 17.82 6.06 -24.54
CA GLU A 25 17.37 7.42 -24.24
C GLU A 25 17.07 8.10 -25.58
N GLU A 26 15.79 8.33 -25.86
CA GLU A 26 15.33 8.81 -27.17
C GLU A 26 15.31 10.35 -27.31
N ILE A 27 15.27 11.09 -26.19
CA ILE A 27 15.01 12.54 -26.19
C ILE A 27 16.09 13.27 -25.37
N GLY A 28 17.29 13.37 -25.96
CA GLY A 28 18.44 14.16 -25.50
C GLY A 28 18.49 14.52 -24.01
N GLY A 29 19.00 13.61 -23.19
CA GLY A 29 19.20 13.74 -21.75
C GLY A 29 20.63 13.43 -21.32
N ASP A 30 20.84 13.25 -20.02
CA ASP A 30 22.15 12.89 -19.45
C ASP A 30 22.04 11.52 -18.76
N PRO A 31 22.53 10.44 -19.41
CA PRO A 31 22.46 9.07 -18.90
C PRO A 31 23.21 8.89 -17.57
N SER A 32 24.20 9.73 -17.26
CA SER A 32 24.94 9.64 -15.99
C SER A 32 24.07 9.96 -14.77
N LYS A 33 22.89 10.57 -14.99
CA LYS A 33 21.91 10.88 -13.94
C LYS A 33 20.92 9.75 -13.66
N ILE A 34 21.08 8.59 -14.30
CA ILE A 34 20.29 7.37 -14.06
C ILE A 34 20.90 6.62 -12.88
N SER A 35 20.05 6.18 -11.95
CA SER A 35 20.46 5.42 -10.77
C SER A 35 19.55 4.22 -10.57
N ALA A 36 20.13 3.05 -10.31
CA ALA A 36 19.41 1.89 -9.83
C ALA A 36 19.23 2.01 -8.31
N LEU A 37 18.00 1.78 -7.84
CA LEU A 37 17.67 1.82 -6.43
C LEU A 37 16.94 0.52 -6.08
N THR A 38 17.39 -0.15 -5.04
CA THR A 38 16.66 -1.28 -4.47
C THR A 38 15.52 -0.71 -3.61
N GLN A 39 14.28 -1.01 -3.97
CA GLN A 39 13.13 -0.67 -3.15
C GLN A 39 12.86 -1.82 -2.18
N THR A 40 13.37 -1.69 -0.95
CA THR A 40 13.28 -2.76 0.07
C THR A 40 12.01 -2.68 0.90
N ASP A 41 11.42 -1.49 1.07
CA ASP A 41 10.29 -1.28 1.96
C ASP A 41 9.20 -0.49 1.25
N GLN A 42 8.13 -1.20 0.87
CA GLN A 42 6.93 -0.59 0.34
C GLN A 42 5.92 -0.43 1.47
N GLU A 43 5.65 0.82 1.85
CA GLU A 43 4.57 1.13 2.77
C GLU A 43 3.26 1.21 1.98
N ILE A 44 2.29 0.40 2.38
CA ILE A 44 0.91 0.49 1.90
C ILE A 44 0.04 1.03 3.03
N CYS A 45 -0.90 1.89 2.69
CA CYS A 45 -1.87 2.39 3.65
C CYS A 45 -3.23 2.51 2.99
N SER A 46 -4.26 2.65 3.81
CA SER A 46 -5.62 2.94 3.36
C SER A 46 -6.35 3.75 4.42
N LEU A 47 -7.32 4.55 3.99
CA LEU A 47 -8.24 5.27 4.83
C LEU A 47 -9.65 4.95 4.34
N VAL A 48 -10.52 4.55 5.26
CA VAL A 48 -11.93 4.28 5.00
C VAL A 48 -12.78 5.07 5.99
N SER A 49 -13.87 5.64 5.49
CA SER A 49 -14.90 6.31 6.25
C SER A 49 -16.13 5.40 6.39
N GLU A 50 -16.88 5.56 7.47
CA GLU A 50 -18.19 4.90 7.65
C GLU A 50 -19.20 5.28 6.55
N SER A 51 -18.97 6.41 5.87
CA SER A 51 -19.77 6.89 4.74
C SER A 51 -19.36 6.29 3.39
N ASP A 52 -18.26 5.56 3.32
CA ASP A 52 -17.78 4.99 2.06
C ASP A 52 -18.71 3.86 1.60
N PRO A 53 -18.79 3.59 0.27
CA PRO A 53 -19.53 2.43 -0.20
C PRO A 53 -18.83 1.14 0.23
N PRO A 54 -19.56 0.02 0.37
CA PRO A 54 -18.95 -1.27 0.63
C PRO A 54 -18.09 -1.73 -0.56
N ALA A 55 -17.24 -2.73 -0.35
CA ALA A 55 -16.36 -3.26 -1.39
C ALA A 55 -17.15 -3.66 -2.65
N VAL A 56 -16.63 -3.32 -3.83
CA VAL A 56 -17.32 -3.52 -5.13
C VAL A 56 -17.79 -4.97 -5.34
N GLU A 57 -17.02 -5.95 -4.84
CA GLU A 57 -17.36 -7.38 -4.90
C GLU A 57 -18.68 -7.73 -4.21
N SER A 58 -19.11 -6.92 -3.23
CA SER A 58 -20.36 -7.14 -2.50
C SER A 58 -21.59 -6.58 -3.22
N TRP A 59 -21.41 -5.85 -4.32
CA TRP A 59 -22.51 -5.14 -4.98
C TRP A 59 -23.36 -6.12 -5.78
N LYS A 60 -24.67 -6.13 -5.49
CA LYS A 60 -25.65 -6.88 -6.27
C LYS A 60 -26.23 -6.00 -7.39
N PRO A 61 -26.58 -6.60 -8.54
CA PRO A 61 -27.11 -5.87 -9.70
C PRO A 61 -28.43 -5.12 -9.43
N ASN A 62 -29.10 -5.38 -8.30
CA ASN A 62 -30.41 -4.84 -7.97
C ASN A 62 -30.35 -3.67 -6.97
N PHE A 63 -29.18 -3.07 -6.71
CA PHE A 63 -28.96 -2.02 -5.69
C PHE A 63 -29.36 -2.41 -4.25
N GLU A 64 -29.69 -3.67 -4.00
CA GLU A 64 -29.86 -4.20 -2.65
C GLU A 64 -28.47 -4.42 -2.03
N VAL A 65 -27.96 -3.36 -1.41
CA VAL A 65 -26.74 -3.41 -0.60
C VAL A 65 -27.06 -4.18 0.68
N MET A 66 -26.72 -5.47 0.72
CA MET A 66 -26.75 -6.25 1.96
C MET A 66 -25.59 -5.81 2.84
N SER A 67 -25.89 -5.18 3.99
CA SER A 67 -24.94 -4.71 5.00
C SER A 67 -23.79 -3.86 4.46
N ALA A 68 -24.01 -2.56 4.44
CA ALA A 68 -23.07 -1.50 4.06
C ALA A 68 -22.02 -1.26 5.16
N ILE A 69 -21.12 -2.23 5.38
CA ILE A 69 -19.94 -1.99 6.20
C ILE A 69 -18.77 -1.70 5.25
N PRO A 70 -18.21 -0.49 5.29
CA PRO A 70 -17.01 -0.18 4.53
C PRO A 70 -15.85 -1.04 5.02
N GLU A 71 -15.10 -1.62 4.09
CA GLU A 71 -13.98 -2.51 4.41
C GLU A 71 -12.70 -2.03 3.73
N VAL A 72 -11.58 -2.27 4.43
CA VAL A 72 -10.24 -2.11 3.87
C VAL A 72 -9.62 -3.47 3.68
N ARG A 73 -9.13 -3.71 2.46
CA ARG A 73 -8.30 -4.87 2.13
C ARG A 73 -6.92 -4.40 1.75
N LEU A 74 -5.92 -4.85 2.50
CA LEU A 74 -4.52 -4.63 2.19
C LEU A 74 -3.96 -5.90 1.59
N SER A 75 -3.41 -5.80 0.37
CA SER A 75 -2.77 -6.90 -0.33
C SER A 75 -1.39 -6.48 -0.81
N CYS A 76 -0.45 -7.42 -0.79
CA CYS A 76 0.85 -7.24 -1.41
C CYS A 76 0.89 -7.98 -2.76
N GLU A 77 1.82 -7.59 -3.62
CA GLU A 77 2.11 -8.33 -4.86
C GLU A 77 2.57 -9.76 -4.57
N GLN A 78 2.50 -10.62 -5.57
CA GLN A 78 2.84 -12.03 -5.43
C GLN A 78 4.27 -12.21 -4.87
N GLY A 79 4.40 -13.04 -3.83
CA GLY A 79 5.67 -13.28 -3.13
C GLY A 79 6.05 -12.23 -2.08
N LYS A 80 5.32 -11.11 -1.98
CA LYS A 80 5.44 -10.13 -0.90
C LYS A 80 4.36 -10.40 0.16
N HIS A 81 4.65 -10.01 1.39
CA HIS A 81 3.69 -10.08 2.50
C HIS A 81 3.84 -8.85 3.40
N VAL A 82 2.77 -8.47 4.09
CA VAL A 82 2.82 -7.43 5.11
C VAL A 82 3.73 -7.93 6.24
N SER A 83 4.84 -7.25 6.49
CA SER A 83 5.86 -7.63 7.48
C SER A 83 5.61 -7.00 8.85
N SER A 84 5.05 -5.79 8.89
CA SER A 84 4.64 -5.07 10.10
C SER A 84 3.44 -4.16 9.81
N ILE A 85 2.72 -3.80 10.88
CA ILE A 85 1.72 -2.72 10.85
C ILE A 85 2.26 -1.63 11.77
N ASN A 86 2.61 -0.48 11.19
CA ASN A 86 3.29 0.60 11.90
C ASN A 86 2.31 1.59 12.55
N PHE A 87 1.08 1.69 12.01
CA PHE A 87 0.05 2.60 12.51
C PHE A 87 -1.35 2.03 12.23
N ALA A 88 -2.27 2.21 13.17
CA ALA A 88 -3.70 2.02 12.96
C ALA A 88 -4.48 2.89 13.95
N SER A 89 -5.58 3.48 13.48
CA SER A 89 -6.42 4.38 14.26
C SER A 89 -7.87 4.25 13.79
N PHE A 90 -8.81 4.39 14.72
CA PHE A 90 -10.24 4.46 14.44
C PHE A 90 -10.81 5.71 15.13
N GLY A 91 -11.55 6.53 14.38
CA GLY A 91 -11.99 7.86 14.81
C GLY A 91 -11.67 8.92 13.75
N THR A 92 -10.97 9.98 14.14
CA THR A 92 -10.61 11.09 13.26
C THR A 92 -9.10 11.14 12.99
N PRO A 93 -8.51 10.20 12.23
CA PRO A 93 -7.08 10.26 11.90
C PRO A 93 -6.78 11.49 11.01
N THR A 94 -5.55 11.98 11.07
CA THR A 94 -5.09 13.12 10.26
C THR A 94 -3.79 12.78 9.52
N GLY A 95 -3.43 13.60 8.53
CA GLY A 95 -2.22 13.43 7.75
C GLY A 95 -2.47 12.72 6.41
N GLN A 96 -1.40 12.18 5.83
CA GLN A 96 -1.41 11.51 4.53
C GLN A 96 -0.77 10.12 4.65
N CYS A 97 -0.92 9.30 3.62
CA CYS A 97 -0.28 7.99 3.55
C CYS A 97 1.22 8.05 3.88
N GLY A 98 1.69 7.18 4.78
CA GLY A 98 3.05 7.18 5.32
C GLY A 98 3.34 8.23 6.39
N LYS A 99 2.39 9.13 6.68
CA LYS A 99 2.45 10.15 7.73
C LYS A 99 1.09 10.34 8.41
N LEU A 100 0.38 9.24 8.65
CA LEU A 100 -0.87 9.26 9.39
C LEU A 100 -0.61 9.41 10.88
N SER A 101 -1.50 10.13 11.56
CA SER A 101 -1.47 10.35 13.01
C SER A 101 -2.87 10.29 13.59
N HIS A 102 -2.94 10.06 14.90
CA HIS A 102 -4.20 10.22 15.64
C HIS A 102 -4.64 11.69 15.59
N GLY A 103 -5.95 11.92 15.43
CA GLY A 103 -6.53 13.26 15.61
C GLY A 103 -7.21 13.39 16.98
N LEU A 104 -8.23 14.24 17.04
CA LEU A 104 -8.89 14.62 18.31
C LEU A 104 -9.63 13.46 18.97
N TYR A 105 -10.30 12.62 18.17
CA TYR A 105 -11.02 11.45 18.64
C TYR A 105 -10.37 10.20 18.09
N TYR A 106 -9.97 9.29 18.98
CA TYR A 106 -9.42 8.00 18.58
C TYR A 106 -9.72 6.93 19.62
N ALA A 107 -9.93 5.70 19.17
CA ALA A 107 -10.02 4.53 20.02
C ALA A 107 -8.62 4.06 20.46
N GLN A 108 -8.51 3.62 21.71
CA GLN A 108 -7.26 3.11 22.27
C GLN A 108 -7.02 1.65 21.83
N ASN A 109 -5.74 1.23 21.75
CA ASN A 109 -5.32 -0.15 21.44
C ASN A 109 -5.68 -0.67 20.04
N VAL A 110 -6.15 0.19 19.12
CA VAL A 110 -6.49 -0.20 17.74
C VAL A 110 -5.31 -0.88 17.05
N LEU A 111 -4.10 -0.32 17.18
CA LEU A 111 -2.88 -0.92 16.61
C LEU A 111 -2.65 -2.36 17.08
N GLN A 112 -2.83 -2.64 18.37
CA GLN A 112 -2.65 -3.99 18.93
C GLN A 112 -3.69 -4.96 18.35
N ILE A 113 -4.96 -4.54 18.27
CA ILE A 113 -6.04 -5.36 17.71
C ILE A 113 -5.74 -5.73 16.25
N VAL A 114 -5.36 -4.75 15.42
CA VAL A 114 -5.06 -5.00 14.00
C VAL A 114 -3.82 -5.90 13.84
N GLN A 115 -2.80 -5.72 14.69
CA GLN A 115 -1.62 -6.58 14.70
C GLN A 115 -1.95 -8.03 15.07
N GLU A 116 -2.87 -8.28 16.01
CA GLU A 116 -3.32 -9.63 16.36
C GLU A 116 -4.11 -10.29 15.23
N VAL A 117 -5.00 -9.54 14.55
CA VAL A 117 -5.74 -10.05 13.38
C VAL A 117 -4.81 -10.41 12.23
N ARG A 118 -3.76 -9.63 11.98
CA ARG A 118 -2.75 -9.99 10.97
C ARG A 118 -2.09 -11.33 11.29
N LYS A 119 -1.70 -11.55 12.54
CA LYS A 119 -1.01 -12.80 12.95
C LYS A 119 -1.88 -14.04 12.71
N SER A 120 -3.20 -13.94 12.93
CA SER A 120 -4.12 -15.08 12.76
C SER A 120 -4.34 -15.47 11.29
N LEU A 121 -4.08 -14.57 10.34
CA LEU A 121 -4.21 -14.81 8.89
C LEU A 121 -2.94 -15.39 8.23
N THR A 122 -1.82 -15.42 8.95
CA THR A 122 -0.53 -16.00 8.50
C THR A 122 -0.29 -17.42 9.04
N ARG A 123 -1.32 -18.10 9.54
CA ARG A 123 -1.22 -19.45 10.12
C ARG A 123 -1.75 -20.52 9.19
#